data_AF-A0A6D2G3G4-F1
#
_entry.id   AF-A0A6D2G3G4-F1
#
_cell.length_a   1.000
_cell.length_b   1.000
_cell.length_c   1.000
_cell.angle_alpha   90.00
_cell.angle_beta   90.00
_cell.angle_gamma   90.00
#
_symmetry.space_group_name_H-M   'P 1'
#
loop_
_entity.id
_entity.type
_entity.pdbx_description
1 polymer ?
#
loop_
_entity_poly.entity_id
_entity_poly.type
_entity_poly.pdbx_seq_one_letter_code
_entity_poly.pdbx_strand_id
1 'polypeptide(L)'
;MALSANSDAVTYAKAANTRTAAETGDRIEWVKLSLAFLPLATPVSDAKVLTGRQKPLTEVAIIIAEIRSRDGFEGVGFSYSKRAGGQGIYAHAKEIADNLLGEDPNDIDKIYTKLLWAGASVGRSGMAVQAISPIDIALWDMKAKRAGLPLAKLLGRAPRLRSVLQHLRGVLAYTARSSAEKCG
;
A
#
# COMPACT_ATOMS: atom_id res chain seq x y z
N MET A 1 -50.31 -24.48 7.97
CA MET A 1 -49.39 -25.50 8.51
C MET A 1 -48.21 -24.75 9.10
N ALA A 2 -48.09 -24.66 10.42
CA ALA A 2 -46.99 -23.93 11.05
C ALA A 2 -45.71 -24.76 10.90
N LEU A 3 -44.77 -24.28 10.10
CA LEU A 3 -43.42 -24.83 10.07
C LEU A 3 -42.75 -24.46 11.40
N SER A 4 -42.50 -25.45 12.26
CA SER A 4 -41.73 -25.24 13.48
C SER A 4 -40.28 -24.94 13.09
N ALA A 5 -39.71 -23.86 13.63
CA ALA A 5 -38.32 -23.48 13.40
C ALA A 5 -37.33 -24.35 14.18
N ASN A 6 -37.81 -25.18 15.12
CA ASN A 6 -36.99 -26.06 15.94
C ASN A 6 -37.70 -27.39 16.27
N SER A 7 -36.91 -28.34 16.78
CA SER A 7 -37.34 -29.64 17.26
C SER A 7 -36.46 -30.11 18.42
N ASP A 8 -36.94 -31.08 19.21
CA ASP A 8 -36.16 -31.70 20.29
C ASP A 8 -34.95 -32.51 19.78
N ALA A 9 -34.92 -32.82 18.48
CA ALA A 9 -33.77 -33.37 17.78
C ALA A 9 -33.01 -32.29 16.99
N VAL A 10 -31.69 -32.47 16.84
CA VAL A 10 -30.87 -31.62 15.98
C VAL A 10 -31.17 -31.90 14.51
N THR A 11 -31.33 -30.84 13.71
CA THR A 11 -31.50 -30.92 12.27
C THR A 11 -30.44 -30.08 11.56
N TYR A 12 -29.97 -30.57 10.41
CA TYR A 12 -28.97 -29.89 9.59
C TYR A 12 -29.57 -29.57 8.22
N ALA A 13 -29.52 -28.29 7.84
CA ALA A 13 -29.91 -27.86 6.51
C ALA A 13 -28.88 -28.35 5.47
N LYS A 14 -29.37 -28.73 4.28
CA LYS A 14 -28.52 -29.03 3.12
C LYS A 14 -28.48 -27.83 2.19
N ALA A 15 -27.29 -27.41 1.79
CA ALA A 15 -27.11 -26.32 0.83
C ALA A 15 -27.51 -26.79 -0.58
N ALA A 16 -28.32 -26.00 -1.27
CA ALA A 16 -28.70 -26.28 -2.66
C ALA A 16 -27.61 -25.88 -3.67
N ASN A 17 -26.80 -24.86 -3.36
CA ASN A 17 -25.65 -24.44 -4.15
C ASN A 17 -24.36 -24.92 -3.47
N THR A 18 -23.54 -25.67 -4.20
CA THR A 18 -22.24 -26.18 -3.72
C THR A 18 -21.06 -25.34 -4.17
N ARG A 19 -21.26 -24.31 -5.01
CA ARG A 19 -20.17 -23.44 -5.46
C ARG A 19 -19.61 -22.63 -4.29
N THR A 20 -18.29 -22.53 -4.24
CA THR A 20 -17.58 -21.86 -3.14
C THR A 20 -16.93 -20.55 -3.58
N ALA A 21 -16.66 -19.65 -2.63
CA ALA A 21 -15.84 -18.47 -2.89
C ALA A 21 -14.41 -18.85 -3.28
N ALA A 22 -13.89 -19.97 -2.77
CA ALA A 22 -12.55 -20.44 -3.08
C ALA A 22 -12.39 -20.79 -4.56
N GLU A 23 -13.37 -21.46 -5.18
CA GLU A 23 -13.28 -21.84 -6.61
C GLU A 23 -13.65 -20.70 -7.57
N THR A 24 -14.51 -19.77 -7.14
CA THR A 24 -15.04 -18.70 -7.99
C THR A 24 -14.26 -17.39 -7.89
N GLY A 25 -13.39 -17.26 -6.89
CA GLY A 25 -12.60 -16.05 -6.67
C GLY A 25 -11.71 -15.66 -7.85
N ASP A 26 -11.36 -14.38 -7.89
CA ASP A 26 -10.43 -13.81 -8.86
C ASP A 26 -8.99 -14.29 -8.58
N ARG A 27 -8.08 -14.12 -9.53
CA ARG A 27 -6.68 -14.59 -9.41
C ARG A 27 -5.72 -13.55 -9.94
N ILE A 28 -4.64 -13.30 -9.20
CA ILE A 28 -3.54 -12.47 -9.70
C ILE A 28 -2.79 -13.25 -10.80
N GLU A 29 -2.65 -12.65 -11.97
CA GLU A 29 -1.97 -13.28 -13.13
C GLU A 29 -0.73 -12.50 -13.58
N TRP A 30 -0.62 -11.23 -13.21
CA TRP A 30 0.52 -10.40 -13.61
C TRP A 30 0.90 -9.41 -12.52
N VAL A 31 2.20 -9.26 -12.33
CA VAL A 31 2.82 -8.33 -11.40
C VAL A 31 4.00 -7.65 -12.10
N LYS A 32 4.10 -6.33 -11.97
CA LYS A 32 5.26 -5.55 -12.39
C LYS A 32 5.74 -4.68 -11.25
N LEU A 33 7.04 -4.74 -11.00
CA LEU A 33 7.71 -3.89 -10.05
C LEU A 33 8.63 -2.93 -10.79
N SER A 34 8.67 -1.68 -10.34
CA SER A 34 9.56 -0.66 -10.88
C SER A 34 10.26 0.10 -9.75
N LEU A 35 11.52 0.45 -9.96
CA LEU A 35 12.27 1.37 -9.11
C LEU A 35 12.52 2.65 -9.88
N ALA A 36 11.98 3.76 -9.40
CA ALA A 36 12.14 5.09 -9.97
C ALA A 36 12.85 6.02 -8.98
N PHE A 37 13.59 7.00 -9.51
CA PHE A 37 14.25 8.04 -8.72
C PHE A 37 13.63 9.38 -9.08
N LEU A 38 13.05 10.05 -8.06
CA LEU A 38 12.49 11.39 -8.18
C LEU A 38 13.58 12.41 -7.83
N PRO A 39 14.15 13.15 -8.80
CA PRO A 39 15.14 14.17 -8.52
C PRO A 39 14.52 15.37 -7.80
N LEU A 40 15.24 15.92 -6.82
CA LEU A 40 14.87 17.16 -6.13
C LEU A 40 15.67 18.31 -6.72
N ALA A 41 14.99 19.24 -7.39
CA ALA A 41 15.61 20.42 -8.01
C ALA A 41 16.42 21.25 -7.00
N THR A 42 15.95 21.32 -5.75
CA THR A 42 16.65 21.97 -4.65
C THR A 42 16.98 20.92 -3.57
N PRO A 43 18.26 20.73 -3.22
CA PRO A 43 18.62 19.81 -2.14
C PRO A 43 17.94 20.17 -0.82
N VAL A 44 17.37 19.16 -0.16
CA VAL A 44 16.64 19.36 1.09
C VAL A 44 17.56 19.07 2.28
N SER A 45 17.68 20.05 3.17
CA SER A 45 18.47 19.96 4.39
C SER A 45 17.58 20.16 5.61
N ASP A 46 17.70 19.26 6.58
CA ASP A 46 17.04 19.37 7.87
C ASP A 46 18.09 19.43 9.01
N ALA A 47 17.64 19.42 10.27
CA ALA A 47 18.54 19.46 11.42
C ALA A 47 19.64 18.37 11.41
N LYS A 48 19.41 17.22 10.78
CA LYS A 48 20.42 16.14 10.66
C LYS A 48 21.54 16.51 9.70
N VAL A 49 21.24 17.34 8.70
CA VAL A 49 22.24 17.88 7.78
C VAL A 49 23.02 19.00 8.47
N LEU A 50 22.32 19.90 9.17
CA LEU A 50 22.94 21.00 9.91
C LEU A 50 23.86 20.53 11.04
N THR A 51 23.56 19.38 11.64
CA THR A 51 24.39 18.74 12.69
C THR A 51 25.44 17.78 12.14
N GLY A 52 25.64 17.73 10.81
CA GLY A 52 26.69 16.92 10.17
C GLY A 52 26.43 15.41 10.16
N ARG A 53 25.24 14.94 10.56
CA ARG A 53 24.89 13.51 10.60
C ARG A 53 24.53 12.94 9.23
N GLN A 54 24.08 13.79 8.29
CA GLN A 54 23.62 13.37 6.97
C GLN A 54 23.98 14.39 5.89
N LYS A 55 24.13 13.92 4.65
CA LYS A 55 24.21 14.80 3.47
C LYS A 55 22.81 15.33 3.09
N PRO A 56 22.71 16.50 2.42
CA PRO A 56 21.47 16.97 1.83
C PRO A 56 20.79 15.90 0.98
N LEU A 57 19.46 15.85 1.01
CA LEU A 57 18.66 14.93 0.20
C LEU A 57 18.50 15.50 -1.21
N THR A 58 18.93 14.76 -2.23
CA THR A 58 18.91 15.19 -3.64
C THR A 58 17.90 14.43 -4.48
N GLU A 59 17.40 13.30 -4.01
CA GLU A 59 16.42 12.46 -4.71
C GLU A 59 15.63 11.60 -3.73
N VAL A 60 14.51 11.04 -4.20
CA VAL A 60 13.70 10.07 -3.47
C VAL A 60 13.51 8.83 -4.33
N ALA A 61 13.88 7.66 -3.79
CA ALA A 61 13.58 6.39 -4.44
C ALA A 61 12.10 6.04 -4.23
N ILE A 62 11.41 5.67 -5.31
CA ILE A 62 10.01 5.24 -5.32
C ILE A 62 9.97 3.82 -5.87
N ILE A 63 9.38 2.89 -5.11
CA ILE A 63 9.18 1.51 -5.53
C ILE A 63 7.70 1.37 -5.85
N ILE A 64 7.38 0.96 -7.07
CA ILE A 64 6.02 0.87 -7.60
C ILE A 64 5.68 -0.60 -7.83
N ALA A 65 4.47 -1.01 -7.44
CA ALA A 65 3.87 -2.27 -7.82
C ALA A 65 2.61 -2.03 -8.63
N GLU A 66 2.55 -2.69 -9.79
CA GLU A 66 1.37 -2.77 -10.65
C GLU A 66 0.92 -4.24 -10.68
N ILE A 67 -0.35 -4.50 -10.39
CA ILE A 67 -0.91 -5.86 -10.30
C ILE A 67 -2.15 -5.94 -11.17
N ARG A 68 -2.28 -7.01 -11.95
CA ARG A 68 -3.47 -7.32 -12.76
C ARG A 68 -4.01 -8.69 -12.41
N SER A 69 -5.33 -8.80 -12.37
CA SER A 69 -6.05 -10.05 -12.11
C SER A 69 -6.69 -10.63 -13.37
N ARG A 70 -7.01 -11.92 -13.32
CA ARG A 70 -7.69 -12.69 -14.37
C ARG A 70 -9.00 -12.04 -14.79
N ASP A 71 -9.78 -11.56 -13.82
CA ASP A 71 -11.09 -10.95 -14.10
C ASP A 71 -10.97 -9.49 -14.60
N GLY A 72 -9.75 -9.03 -14.92
CA GLY A 72 -9.49 -7.75 -15.58
C GLY A 72 -9.33 -6.55 -14.64
N PHE A 73 -9.24 -6.77 -13.33
CA PHE A 73 -9.00 -5.69 -12.38
C PHE A 73 -7.50 -5.37 -12.28
N GLU A 74 -7.20 -4.10 -11.99
CA GLU A 74 -5.84 -3.62 -11.83
C GLU A 74 -5.68 -2.78 -10.57
N GLY A 75 -4.50 -2.85 -9.98
CA GLY A 75 -4.11 -2.11 -8.79
C GLY A 75 -2.73 -1.51 -8.91
N VAL A 76 -2.52 -0.32 -8.37
CA VAL A 76 -1.22 0.33 -8.28
C VAL A 76 -0.93 0.80 -6.87
N GLY A 77 0.31 0.58 -6.41
CA GLY A 77 0.77 1.00 -5.11
C GLY A 77 2.25 1.34 -5.12
N PHE A 78 2.70 2.08 -4.10
CA PHE A 78 4.10 2.46 -4.00
C PHE A 78 4.59 2.54 -2.56
N SER A 79 5.90 2.34 -2.37
CA SER A 79 6.64 2.75 -1.19
C SER A 79 7.79 3.68 -1.59
N TYR A 80 8.54 4.18 -0.61
CA TYR A 80 9.61 5.12 -0.88
C TYR A 80 10.77 4.97 0.10
N SER A 81 11.93 5.47 -0.30
CA SER A 81 13.09 5.63 0.57
C SER A 81 13.73 7.00 0.34
N LYS A 82 14.09 7.66 1.45
CA LYS A 82 14.90 8.89 1.43
C LYS A 82 16.32 8.49 1.78
N ARG A 83 17.26 8.72 0.85
CA ARG A 83 18.65 8.22 0.90
C ARG A 83 18.71 6.70 0.69
N ALA A 84 19.66 6.02 1.34
CA ALA A 84 19.88 4.59 1.18
C ALA A 84 18.67 3.77 1.66
N GLY A 85 18.28 2.78 0.86
CA GLY A 85 17.21 1.84 1.16
C GLY A 85 16.43 1.43 -0.08
N GLY A 86 16.26 2.33 -1.05
CA GLY A 86 15.44 2.08 -2.25
C GLY A 86 15.80 0.81 -3.02
N GLN A 87 17.11 0.57 -3.22
CA GLN A 87 17.61 -0.63 -3.90
C GLN A 87 17.27 -1.92 -3.15
N GLY A 88 17.43 -1.93 -1.83
CA GLY A 88 17.12 -3.11 -1.01
C GLY A 88 15.63 -3.40 -0.91
N ILE A 89 14.79 -2.35 -0.82
CA ILE A 89 13.33 -2.48 -0.88
C ILE A 89 12.91 -3.12 -2.22
N TYR A 90 13.41 -2.59 -3.34
CA TYR A 90 13.09 -3.12 -4.66
C TYR A 90 13.60 -4.56 -4.85
N ALA A 91 14.83 -4.84 -4.42
CA ALA A 91 15.42 -6.17 -4.52
C ALA A 91 14.59 -7.21 -3.76
N HIS A 92 14.21 -6.92 -2.51
CA HIS A 92 13.38 -7.83 -1.73
C HIS A 92 11.97 -7.97 -2.30
N ALA A 93 11.35 -6.88 -2.76
CA ALA A 93 10.04 -6.93 -3.42
C ALA A 93 10.08 -7.83 -4.66
N LYS A 94 11.14 -7.72 -5.47
CA LYS A 94 11.35 -8.54 -6.66
C LYS A 94 11.53 -10.03 -6.33
N GLU A 95 12.22 -10.34 -5.24
CA GLU A 95 12.45 -11.72 -4.78
C GLU A 95 11.17 -12.41 -4.30
N ILE A 96 10.26 -11.66 -3.66
CA ILE A 96 9.03 -12.24 -3.10
C ILE A 96 7.81 -12.14 -4.04
N ALA A 97 7.89 -11.38 -5.13
CA ALA A 97 6.75 -11.05 -5.99
C ALA A 97 6.03 -12.27 -6.59
N ASP A 98 6.76 -13.33 -6.94
CA ASP A 98 6.19 -14.52 -7.59
C ASP A 98 5.18 -15.25 -6.69
N ASN A 99 5.24 -15.04 -5.37
CA ASN A 99 4.27 -15.58 -4.41
C ASN A 99 2.86 -15.00 -4.59
N LEU A 100 2.69 -13.91 -5.35
CA LEU A 100 1.39 -13.32 -5.63
C LEU A 100 0.60 -14.08 -6.68
N LEU A 101 1.28 -14.76 -7.61
CA LEU A 101 0.61 -15.39 -8.75
C LEU A 101 -0.32 -16.50 -8.28
N GLY A 102 -1.56 -16.48 -8.77
CA GLY A 102 -2.60 -17.44 -8.40
C GLY A 102 -3.26 -17.19 -7.03
N GLU A 103 -2.89 -16.15 -6.28
CA GLU A 103 -3.62 -15.78 -5.07
C GLU A 103 -4.90 -15.00 -5.41
N ASP A 104 -5.90 -15.10 -4.53
CA ASP A 104 -7.08 -14.24 -4.60
C ASP A 104 -6.73 -12.83 -4.10
N PRO A 105 -6.82 -11.79 -4.96
CA PRO A 105 -6.40 -10.43 -4.58
C PRO A 105 -7.26 -9.81 -3.46
N ASN A 106 -8.39 -10.41 -3.11
CA ASN A 106 -9.25 -9.92 -2.04
C ASN A 106 -8.75 -10.35 -0.64
N ASP A 107 -7.97 -11.43 -0.55
CA ASP A 107 -7.42 -11.98 0.69
C ASP A 107 -6.13 -11.25 1.13
N ILE A 108 -6.19 -9.92 1.26
CA ILE A 108 -5.01 -9.05 1.43
C ILE A 108 -4.15 -9.48 2.64
N ASP A 109 -4.74 -9.72 3.81
CA ASP A 109 -3.98 -10.11 5.03
C ASP A 109 -3.35 -11.51 4.90
N LYS A 110 -3.99 -12.42 4.16
CA LYS A 110 -3.46 -13.75 3.88
C LYS A 110 -2.25 -13.63 2.95
N ILE A 111 -2.36 -12.83 1.90
CA ILE A 111 -1.23 -12.52 1.00
C ILE A 111 -0.10 -11.86 1.80
N TYR A 112 -0.41 -10.87 2.63
CA TYR A 112 0.58 -10.21 3.47
C TYR A 112 1.33 -11.22 4.37
N THR A 113 0.59 -12.13 5.00
CA THR A 113 1.14 -13.19 5.83
C THR A 113 2.01 -14.15 5.01
N LYS A 114 1.57 -14.55 3.81
CA LYS A 114 2.34 -15.39 2.88
C LYS A 114 3.67 -14.73 2.52
N LEU A 115 3.66 -13.43 2.20
CA LEU A 115 4.87 -12.66 1.87
C LEU A 115 5.81 -12.52 3.07
N LEU A 116 5.28 -12.31 4.27
CA LEU A 116 6.09 -12.32 5.50
C LEU A 116 6.79 -13.67 5.71
N TRP A 117 6.11 -14.78 5.40
CA TRP A 117 6.71 -16.12 5.53
C TRP A 117 7.74 -16.41 4.44
N ALA A 118 7.51 -15.95 3.20
CA ALA A 118 8.50 -16.03 2.13
C ALA A 118 9.81 -15.33 2.50
N GLY A 119 9.73 -14.22 3.25
CA GLY A 119 10.86 -13.47 3.78
C GLY A 119 11.13 -13.67 5.27
N ALA A 120 10.74 -14.79 5.89
CA ALA A 120 10.73 -14.93 7.35
C ALA A 120 12.07 -14.56 8.03
N SER A 121 13.20 -14.86 7.38
CA SER A 121 14.55 -14.58 7.88
C SER A 121 14.92 -13.10 7.94
N VAL A 122 14.24 -12.22 7.19
CA VAL A 122 14.48 -10.76 7.21
C VAL A 122 13.55 -10.01 8.17
N GLY A 123 12.73 -10.73 8.94
CA GLY A 123 11.91 -10.20 10.01
C GLY A 123 10.58 -9.60 9.57
N ARG A 124 9.87 -8.96 10.51
CA ARG A 124 8.50 -8.43 10.34
C ARG A 124 8.44 -6.90 10.47
N SER A 125 9.56 -6.22 10.25
CA SER A 125 9.70 -4.77 10.36
C SER A 125 10.79 -4.25 9.42
N GLY A 126 10.93 -2.93 9.33
CA GLY A 126 12.00 -2.30 8.54
C GLY A 126 11.84 -2.48 7.03
N MET A 127 12.94 -2.76 6.34
CA MET A 127 13.02 -2.79 4.88
C MET A 127 12.14 -3.89 4.27
N ALA A 128 11.99 -5.03 4.96
CA ALA A 128 11.21 -6.17 4.48
C ALA A 128 9.73 -5.79 4.29
N VAL A 129 9.09 -5.22 5.32
CA VAL A 129 7.69 -4.78 5.24
C VAL A 129 7.51 -3.56 4.33
N GLN A 130 8.53 -2.72 4.17
CA GLN A 130 8.51 -1.63 3.18
C GLN A 130 8.52 -2.15 1.72
N ALA A 131 9.04 -3.36 1.49
CA ALA A 131 8.98 -4.02 0.19
C ALA A 131 7.61 -4.67 -0.08
N ILE A 132 6.88 -5.06 0.97
CA ILE A 132 5.50 -5.55 0.88
C ILE A 132 4.51 -4.38 0.70
N SER A 133 4.82 -3.21 1.27
CA SER A 133 3.97 -2.01 1.22
C SER A 133 3.43 -1.62 -0.18
N PRO A 134 4.22 -1.58 -1.27
CA PRO A 134 3.69 -1.25 -2.59
C PRO A 134 2.66 -2.28 -3.09
N ILE A 135 2.84 -3.55 -2.73
CA ILE A 135 1.93 -4.65 -3.07
C ILE A 135 0.61 -4.50 -2.29
N ASP A 136 0.68 -4.32 -0.96
CA ASP A 136 -0.49 -4.12 -0.11
C ASP A 136 -1.37 -2.96 -0.59
N ILE A 137 -0.74 -1.82 -0.87
CA ILE A 137 -1.44 -0.63 -1.40
C ILE A 137 -2.07 -0.93 -2.76
N ALA A 138 -1.39 -1.66 -3.65
CA ALA A 138 -1.93 -2.04 -4.96
C ALA A 138 -3.17 -2.94 -4.83
N LEU A 139 -3.17 -3.88 -3.87
CA LEU A 139 -4.33 -4.74 -3.63
C LEU A 139 -5.52 -3.96 -3.05
N TRP A 140 -5.26 -2.99 -2.17
CA TRP A 140 -6.31 -2.09 -1.67
C TRP A 140 -6.87 -1.18 -2.76
N ASP A 141 -6.02 -0.64 -3.65
CA ASP A 141 -6.44 0.12 -4.83
C ASP A 141 -7.32 -0.74 -5.75
N MET A 142 -6.89 -1.97 -6.06
CA MET A 142 -7.67 -2.92 -6.85
C MET A 142 -9.02 -3.24 -6.21
N LYS A 143 -9.07 -3.46 -4.89
CA LYS A 143 -10.32 -3.73 -4.15
C LYS A 143 -11.28 -2.55 -4.20
N ALA A 144 -10.77 -1.32 -4.09
CA ALA A 144 -11.57 -0.10 -4.21
C ALA A 144 -12.15 0.05 -5.62
N LYS A 145 -11.32 -0.18 -6.64
CA LYS A 145 -11.73 -0.18 -8.06
C LYS A 145 -12.77 -1.27 -8.35
N ARG A 146 -12.60 -2.48 -7.80
CA ARG A 146 -13.57 -3.58 -7.90
C ARG A 146 -14.94 -3.18 -7.35
N ALA A 147 -14.97 -2.43 -6.25
CA ALA A 147 -16.19 -1.91 -5.66
C ALA A 147 -16.75 -0.66 -6.38
N GLY A 148 -16.05 -0.09 -7.36
CA GLY A 148 -16.42 1.18 -7.99
C GLY A 148 -16.36 2.38 -7.03
N LEU A 149 -15.52 2.32 -5.98
CA LEU A 149 -15.45 3.32 -4.92
C LEU A 149 -14.06 3.97 -4.85
N PRO A 150 -13.97 5.26 -4.50
CA PRO A 150 -12.73 5.81 -3.97
C PRO A 150 -12.29 5.03 -2.72
N LEU A 151 -10.98 4.78 -2.54
CA LEU A 151 -10.46 4.02 -1.39
C LEU A 151 -10.97 4.53 -0.04
N ALA A 152 -11.05 5.86 0.14
CA ALA A 152 -11.58 6.45 1.37
C ALA A 152 -13.05 6.06 1.65
N LYS A 153 -13.86 5.86 0.61
CA LYS A 153 -15.25 5.40 0.72
C LYS A 153 -15.32 3.90 1.01
N LEU A 154 -14.47 3.10 0.38
CA LEU A 154 -14.33 1.68 0.71
C LEU A 154 -14.01 1.48 2.19
N LEU A 155 -13.09 2.29 2.75
CA LEU A 155 -12.70 2.26 4.16
C LEU A 155 -13.75 2.88 5.12
N GLY A 156 -14.90 3.33 4.62
CA GLY A 156 -16.00 3.82 5.46
C GLY A 156 -15.85 5.27 5.95
N ARG A 157 -15.02 6.10 5.32
CA ARG A 157 -14.84 7.49 5.77
C ARG A 157 -16.08 8.35 5.50
N ALA A 158 -16.58 9.00 6.55
CA ALA A 158 -17.57 10.07 6.46
C ALA A 158 -17.00 11.30 5.71
N PRO A 159 -17.80 12.00 4.89
CA PRO A 159 -17.33 13.19 4.18
C PRO A 159 -16.88 14.27 5.19
N ARG A 160 -15.58 14.58 5.22
CA ARG A 160 -15.09 15.81 5.88
C ARG A 160 -15.15 16.94 4.86
N LEU A 161 -15.86 18.01 5.23
CA LEU A 161 -15.84 19.30 4.54
C LEU A 161 -14.39 19.76 4.34
N ARG A 162 -14.17 20.37 3.18
CA ARG A 162 -12.90 20.74 2.57
C ARG A 162 -12.14 21.76 3.43
N SER A 163 -11.34 21.33 4.41
CA SER A 163 -10.46 22.24 5.16
C SER A 163 -9.18 21.59 5.70
N VAL A 164 -8.31 21.08 4.82
CA VAL A 164 -6.89 20.86 5.19
C VAL A 164 -5.98 21.16 3.99
N LEU A 165 -5.92 22.42 3.61
CA LEU A 165 -4.82 22.99 2.81
C LEU A 165 -4.15 24.13 3.60
N GLN A 166 -3.86 23.91 4.90
CA GLN A 166 -3.30 24.97 5.75
C GLN A 166 -1.90 24.67 6.32
N HIS A 167 -1.29 23.51 6.01
CA HIS A 167 0.03 23.18 6.59
C HIS A 167 1.23 23.30 5.64
N LEU A 168 1.04 23.59 4.34
CA LEU A 168 2.16 23.86 3.41
C LEU A 168 2.40 25.35 3.13
N ARG A 169 1.52 26.26 3.57
CA ARG A 169 1.74 27.71 3.47
C ARG A 169 2.55 28.30 4.64
N GLY A 170 2.61 27.61 5.78
CA GLY A 170 3.35 28.09 6.96
C GLY A 170 4.86 28.09 6.79
N VAL A 171 5.42 27.09 6.11
CA VAL A 171 6.88 26.96 5.92
C VAL A 171 7.41 27.98 4.91
N LEU A 172 6.64 28.31 3.87
CA LEU A 172 6.99 29.35 2.88
C LEU A 172 6.86 30.78 3.45
N ALA A 173 5.98 31.00 4.43
CA ALA A 173 5.81 32.32 5.04
C ALA A 173 6.91 32.65 6.07
N TYR A 174 7.60 31.64 6.63
CA TYR A 174 8.70 31.85 7.57
C TYR A 174 10.02 32.21 6.84
N THR A 175 10.30 31.58 5.69
CA THR A 175 11.51 31.87 4.91
C THR A 175 11.49 33.24 4.25
N ALA A 176 10.32 33.75 3.86
CA ALA A 176 10.19 35.10 3.30
C ALA A 176 10.42 36.22 4.35
N ARG A 177 10.11 35.97 5.62
CA ARG A 177 10.28 36.97 6.70
C ARG A 177 11.73 37.10 7.16
N SER A 178 12.46 35.98 7.25
CA SER A 178 13.86 35.97 7.69
C SER A 178 14.83 36.66 6.70
N SER A 179 14.46 36.76 5.42
CA SER A 179 15.30 37.43 4.42
C SER A 179 15.11 38.95 4.37
N ALA A 180 13.99 39.47 4.90
CA ALA A 180 13.72 40.92 4.96
C ALA A 180 14.39 41.59 6.17
N GLU A 181 14.57 40.87 7.28
CA GLU A 181 15.20 41.41 8.50
C GLU A 181 16.74 41.50 8.44
N LYS A 182 17.38 41.02 7.37
CA LYS A 182 18.85 41.10 7.16
C LYS A 182 19.29 42.18 6.15
N CYS A 183 18.38 43.00 5.64
CA CYS A 183 18.66 44.12 4.73
C CYS A 183 18.24 45.48 5.27
N GLY A 184 18.10 45.62 6.60
CA GLY A 184 17.91 46.89 7.30
C GLY A 184 19.15 47.26 8.09
#